data_AF-Q36706-F1
#
_entry.id   AF-Q36706-F1
#
_cell.length_a   1.000
_cell.length_b   1.000
_cell.length_c   1.000
_cell.angle_alpha   90.00
_cell.angle_beta   90.00
_cell.angle_gamma   90.00
#
_symmetry.space_group_name_H-M   'P 1'
#
loop_
_entity.id
_entity.type
_entity.pdbx_description
1 polymer ?
#
loop_
_entity_poly.entity_id
_entity_poly.type
_entity_poly.pdbx_seq_one_letter_code
_entity_poly.pdbx_strand_id
1 'polypeptide(L)'
;MILFYVFIILALVSGALGIRAKNPVHSVVFFILVFFNTFGLLVLLGLDFFAMFFLVVYVGAVFILFVVMMLHIRIEEIHENVLRYLPIGGFIGLIFFFYF
;
A
#
# COMPACT_ATOMS: atom_id res chain seq x y z
N MET A 1 -2.83 30.88 -8.07
CA MET A 1 -1.38 30.71 -7.82
C MET A 1 -1.10 30.15 -6.43
N ILE A 2 -1.48 30.81 -5.33
CA ILE A 2 -1.16 30.32 -3.97
C ILE A 2 -1.78 28.93 -3.66
N LEU A 3 -3.04 28.72 -4.06
CA LEU A 3 -3.74 27.43 -3.86
C LEU A 3 -2.99 26.27 -4.53
N PHE A 4 -2.48 26.50 -5.73
CA PHE A 4 -1.75 25.51 -6.51
C PHE A 4 -0.49 25.01 -5.77
N TYR A 5 0.29 25.94 -5.21
CA TYR A 5 1.47 25.57 -4.42
C TYR A 5 1.10 24.83 -3.13
N VAL A 6 0.02 25.22 -2.45
CA VAL A 6 -0.46 24.53 -1.26
C VAL A 6 -0.85 23.09 -1.58
N PHE A 7 -1.62 22.86 -2.65
CA PHE A 7 -2.03 21.53 -3.11
C PHE A 7 -0.83 20.64 -3.49
N ILE A 8 0.20 21.20 -4.14
CA ILE A 8 1.43 20.45 -4.46
C ILE A 8 2.16 20.01 -3.19
N ILE A 9 2.37 20.93 -2.24
CA ILE A 9 3.09 20.63 -1.00
C ILE A 9 2.32 19.59 -0.19
N LEU A 10 1.00 19.73 -0.08
CA LEU A 10 0.15 18.74 0.60
C LEU A 10 0.21 17.37 -0.08
N ALA A 11 0.15 17.32 -1.41
CA ALA A 11 0.24 16.07 -2.17
C ALA A 11 1.60 15.37 -1.95
N LEU A 12 2.70 16.11 -1.96
CA LEU A 12 4.04 15.57 -1.70
C LEU A 12 4.18 15.04 -0.27
N VAL A 13 3.73 15.81 0.73
CA VAL A 13 3.82 15.40 2.14
C VAL A 13 2.96 14.17 2.40
N SER A 14 1.71 14.17 1.92
CA SER A 14 0.82 13.01 2.09
C SER A 14 1.36 11.76 1.38
N GLY A 15 1.94 11.89 0.18
CA GLY A 15 2.57 10.78 -0.52
C GLY A 15 3.79 10.22 0.23
N ALA A 16 4.65 11.10 0.73
CA ALA A 16 5.81 10.69 1.53
C ALA A 16 5.42 9.96 2.82
N LEU A 17 4.35 10.41 3.49
CA LEU A 17 3.80 9.75 4.67
C LEU A 17 3.14 8.40 4.34
N GLY A 18 2.45 8.31 3.20
CA GLY A 18 1.85 7.07 2.70
C GLY A 18 2.86 5.95 2.47
N ILE A 19 4.02 6.27 1.88
CA ILE A 19 5.10 5.30 1.63
C ILE A 19 5.78 4.85 2.94
N ARG A 20 5.87 5.73 3.95
CA ARG A 20 6.51 5.44 5.24
C ARG A 20 5.63 4.64 6.20
N ALA A 21 4.33 4.55 5.95
CA ALA A 21 3.40 3.88 6.83
C ALA A 21 3.59 2.35 6.78
N LYS A 22 3.99 1.75 7.91
CA LYS A 22 4.12 0.29 8.04
C LYS A 22 2.76 -0.44 8.04
N ASN A 23 1.71 0.25 8.47
CA ASN A 23 0.36 -0.31 8.48
C ASN A 23 -0.35 0.02 7.15
N PRO A 24 -0.85 -0.98 6.41
CA PRO A 24 -1.49 -0.77 5.11
C PRO A 24 -2.73 0.14 5.21
N VAL A 25 -3.47 0.07 6.32
CA VAL A 25 -4.63 0.94 6.58
C VAL A 25 -4.23 2.41 6.59
N HIS A 26 -3.12 2.74 7.27
CA HIS A 26 -2.67 4.12 7.39
C HIS A 26 -2.08 4.63 6.07
N SER A 27 -1.38 3.76 5.34
CA SER A 27 -0.89 4.07 3.99
C SER A 27 -2.02 4.46 3.05
N VAL A 28 -3.14 3.72 3.05
CA VAL A 28 -4.28 4.00 2.18
C VAL A 28 -4.98 5.30 2.50
N VAL A 29 -5.14 5.66 3.78
CA VAL A 29 -5.73 6.94 4.17
C VAL A 29 -4.89 8.11 3.63
N PHE A 30 -3.57 8.02 3.68
CA PHE A 30 -2.70 9.04 3.08
C PHE A 30 -2.76 9.05 1.55
N PHE A 31 -2.84 7.88 0.90
CA PHE A 31 -3.02 7.81 -0.55
C PHE A 31 -4.32 8.46 -1.01
N ILE A 32 -5.43 8.25 -0.31
CA ILE A 32 -6.70 8.93 -0.60
C ILE A 32 -6.54 10.45 -0.53
N LEU A 33 -5.79 10.95 0.46
CA LEU A 33 -5.46 12.37 0.57
C LEU A 33 -4.65 12.88 -0.63
N VAL A 34 -3.66 12.11 -1.11
CA VAL A 34 -2.87 12.43 -2.31
C VAL A 34 -3.77 12.54 -3.54
N PHE A 35 -4.68 11.57 -3.73
CA PHE A 35 -5.62 11.57 -4.85
C PHE A 35 -6.56 12.76 -4.81
N PHE A 36 -7.06 13.13 -3.63
CA PHE A 36 -7.90 14.32 -3.46
C PHE A 36 -7.13 15.62 -3.77
N ASN A 37 -5.89 15.74 -3.31
CA ASN A 37 -5.07 16.91 -3.62
C ASN A 37 -4.73 16.99 -5.11
N THR A 38 -4.49 15.84 -5.76
CA THR A 38 -4.21 15.75 -7.20
C THR A 38 -5.45 16.11 -8.03
N PHE A 39 -6.64 15.68 -7.59
CA PHE A 39 -7.91 16.11 -8.17
C PHE A 39 -8.09 17.62 -8.09
N GLY A 40 -7.85 18.23 -6.91
CA GLY A 40 -7.91 19.68 -6.74
C GLY A 40 -6.92 20.44 -7.65
N LEU A 41 -5.72 19.87 -7.83
CA LEU A 41 -4.71 20.35 -8.78
C LEU A 41 -5.22 20.31 -10.23
N LEU A 42 -5.79 19.19 -10.67
CA LEU A 42 -6.34 19.03 -12.02
C LEU A 42 -7.49 20.01 -12.32
N VAL A 43 -8.38 20.23 -11.35
CA VAL A 43 -9.45 21.25 -11.44
C VAL A 43 -8.85 22.65 -11.54
N LEU A 44 -7.81 22.98 -10.75
CA LEU A 44 -7.12 24.27 -10.83
C LEU A 44 -6.42 24.52 -12.17
N LEU A 45 -6.01 23.47 -12.90
CA LEU A 45 -5.49 23.58 -14.27
C LEU A 45 -6.59 23.74 -15.33
N GLY A 46 -7.88 23.61 -14.97
CA GLY A 46 -9.00 23.61 -15.91
C GLY A 46 -9.23 22.26 -16.62
N LEU A 47 -8.69 21.17 -16.07
CA LEU A 47 -8.89 19.81 -16.59
C LEU A 47 -10.04 19.09 -15.87
N ASP A 48 -11.23 19.70 -15.83
CA ASP A 48 -12.37 19.19 -15.05
C ASP A 48 -12.82 17.78 -15.46
N PHE A 49 -12.87 17.52 -16.77
CA PHE A 49 -13.29 16.22 -17.28
C PHE A 49 -12.30 15.12 -16.87
N PHE A 50 -11.00 15.40 -17.01
CA PHE A 50 -9.96 14.45 -16.60
C PHE A 50 -9.93 14.26 -15.08
N ALA A 51 -10.17 15.32 -14.30
CA ALA A 51 -10.23 15.25 -12.85
C ALA A 51 -11.30 14.25 -12.38
N MET A 52 -12.50 14.27 -12.98
CA MET A 52 -13.56 13.31 -12.63
C MET A 52 -13.18 11.87 -12.97
N PHE A 53 -12.60 11.62 -14.15
CA PHE A 53 -12.10 10.30 -14.52
C PHE A 53 -11.02 9.79 -13.57
N PHE A 54 -10.08 10.67 -13.22
CA PHE A 54 -9.03 10.37 -12.26
C PHE A 54 -9.64 9.92 -10.93
N LEU A 55 -10.64 10.63 -10.40
CA LEU A 55 -11.27 10.27 -9.14
C LEU A 55 -11.97 8.91 -9.22
N VAL A 56 -12.76 8.63 -10.26
CA VAL A 56 -13.49 7.35 -10.39
C VAL A 56 -12.54 6.17 -10.53
N VAL A 57 -11.55 6.25 -11.41
CA VAL A 57 -10.65 5.14 -11.72
C VAL A 57 -9.62 4.92 -10.62
N TYR A 58 -8.96 5.98 -10.14
CA TYR A 58 -7.90 5.84 -9.14
C TYR A 58 -8.43 5.53 -7.75
N VAL A 59 -9.53 6.14 -7.30
CA VAL A 59 -10.09 5.80 -5.98
C VAL A 59 -10.54 4.34 -5.95
N GLY A 60 -11.14 3.84 -7.04
CA GLY A 60 -11.47 2.42 -7.19
C GLY A 60 -10.24 1.51 -7.15
N ALA A 61 -9.17 1.87 -7.86
CA ALA A 61 -7.93 1.09 -7.88
C ALA A 61 -7.27 0.98 -6.49
N VAL A 62 -7.32 2.03 -5.67
CA VAL A 62 -6.76 2.03 -4.31
C VAL A 62 -7.44 1.00 -3.41
N PHE A 63 -8.76 0.83 -3.51
CA PHE A 63 -9.47 -0.20 -2.73
C PHE A 63 -9.01 -1.61 -3.11
N ILE A 64 -8.80 -1.88 -4.41
CA ILE A 64 -8.29 -3.16 -4.88
C ILE A 64 -6.89 -3.40 -4.34
N LEU A 65 -6.03 -2.38 -4.40
CA LEU A 65 -4.65 -2.44 -3.93
C LEU A 65 -4.58 -2.67 -2.41
N PHE A 66 -5.46 -2.05 -1.64
CA PHE A 66 -5.58 -2.28 -0.20
C PHE A 66 -5.87 -3.75 0.13
N VAL A 67 -6.83 -4.35 -0.56
CA VAL A 67 -7.18 -5.76 -0.38
C VAL A 67 -6.00 -6.66 -0.76
N VAL A 68 -5.35 -6.37 -1.89
CA VAL A 68 -4.19 -7.14 -2.35
C VAL A 68 -3.02 -7.04 -1.36
N MET A 69 -2.75 -5.85 -0.81
CA MET A 69 -1.71 -5.65 0.21
C MET A 69 -2.03 -6.38 1.51
N MET A 70 -3.27 -6.32 2.02
CA MET A 70 -3.67 -7.07 3.21
C MET A 70 -3.55 -8.58 3.00
N LEU A 71 -3.85 -9.07 1.79
CA LEU A 71 -3.68 -10.48 1.44
C LEU A 71 -2.20 -10.88 1.41
N HIS A 72 -1.33 -10.06 0.81
CA HIS A 72 0.13 -10.32 0.80
C HIS A 72 0.72 -10.39 2.21
N ILE A 73 0.35 -9.46 3.10
CA ILE A 73 0.84 -9.45 4.49
C ILE A 73 0.49 -10.76 5.21
N ARG A 74 -0.73 -11.28 5.03
CA ARG A 74 -1.13 -12.57 5.62
C ARG A 74 -0.32 -13.74 5.05
N ILE A 75 -0.01 -13.72 3.75
CA ILE A 75 0.76 -14.79 3.09
C ILE A 75 2.21 -14.80 3.60
N GLU A 76 2.81 -13.62 3.78
CA GLU A 76 4.16 -13.48 4.37
C GLU A 76 4.20 -14.00 5.81
N GLU A 77 3.18 -13.69 6.63
CA GLU A 77 3.05 -14.20 7.99
C GLU A 77 2.98 -15.74 8.04
N ILE A 78 2.27 -16.36 7.09
CA ILE A 78 2.19 -17.82 6.96
C ILE A 78 3.56 -18.40 6.56
N HIS A 79 4.26 -17.75 5.62
CA HIS A 79 5.55 -18.22 5.13
C HIS A 79 6.65 -18.08 6.20
N GLU A 80 6.67 -17.01 6.97
CA GLU A 80 7.59 -16.85 8.11
C GLU A 80 7.40 -17.95 9.15
N ASN A 81 6.15 -18.32 9.46
CA ASN A 81 5.88 -19.43 10.36
C ASN A 81 6.42 -20.76 9.78
N VAL A 82 6.15 -21.06 8.51
CA VAL A 82 6.66 -22.27 7.84
C VAL A 82 8.19 -22.33 7.81
N LEU A 83 8.86 -21.22 7.50
CA LEU A 83 10.32 -21.08 7.53
C LEU A 83 10.90 -21.30 8.93
N ARG A 84 10.18 -20.88 9.96
CA ARG A 84 10.57 -21.13 11.36
C ARG A 84 10.44 -22.61 11.75
N TYR A 85 9.50 -23.36 11.15
CA TYR A 85 9.36 -24.82 11.36
C TYR A 85 10.32 -25.66 10.52
N LEU A 86 10.90 -25.10 9.45
CA LEU A 86 11.88 -25.77 8.58
C LEU A 86 13.10 -26.35 9.33
N PRO A 87 13.80 -25.62 10.23
CA PRO A 87 14.92 -26.17 10.98
C PRO A 87 14.51 -27.28 11.95
N ILE A 88 13.33 -27.17 12.58
CA ILE A 88 12.80 -28.22 13.48
C ILE A 88 12.47 -29.51 12.70
N GLY A 89 11.84 -29.38 11.52
CA GLY A 89 11.61 -30.52 10.63
C GLY A 89 12.90 -31.19 10.16
N GLY A 90 13.93 -30.38 9.87
CA GLY A 90 15.27 -30.88 9.49
C GLY A 90 15.93 -31.70 10.60
N PHE A 91 15.87 -31.23 11.86
CA PHE A 91 16.41 -31.97 13.00
C PHE A 91 15.68 -33.31 13.22
N ILE A 92 14.36 -33.33 13.11
CA ILE A 92 13.55 -34.55 13.27
C ILE A 92 13.87 -35.57 12.16
N GLY A 93 14.02 -35.10 10.91
CA GLY A 93 14.41 -35.95 9.78
C GLY A 93 15.81 -36.56 9.95
N LEU A 94 16.77 -35.77 10.45
CA LEU A 94 18.13 -36.25 10.74
C LEU A 94 18.16 -37.33 11.82
N ILE A 95 17.38 -37.16 12.89
CA ILE A 95 17.27 -38.13 13.97
C ILE A 95 16.67 -39.45 13.46
N PHE A 96 15.63 -39.38 12.62
CA PHE A 96 14.99 -40.56 12.06
C PHE A 96 15.92 -41.33 11.11
N PHE A 97 16.72 -40.62 10.29
CA PHE A 97 17.72 -41.23 9.41
C PHE A 97 18.88 -41.87 10.16
N PHE A 98 19.29 -41.32 11.31
CA PHE A 98 20.37 -41.90 12.11
C PHE A 98 19.91 -43.10 12.97
N TYR A 99 18.62 -43.19 13.27
CA TYR A 99 18.04 -44.27 14.09
C TYR A 99 17.71 -45.53 13.29
N PHE A 100 17.54 -45.41 11.96
CA PHE A 100 17.27 -46.54 11.04
C PHE A 100 18.56 -47.01 10.36
#